data_AF-F4Y2K5-F1
#
_entry.id   AF-F4Y2K5-F1
#
_cell.length_a   1.000
_cell.length_b   1.000
_cell.length_c   1.000
_cell.angle_alpha   90.00
_cell.angle_beta   90.00
_cell.angle_gamma   90.00
#
_symmetry.space_group_name_H-M   'P 1'
#
loop_
_entity.id
_entity.type
_entity.pdbx_description
1 polymer ?
#
loop_
_entity_poly.entity_id
_entity_poly.type
_entity_poly.pdbx_seq_one_letter_code
_entity_poly.pdbx_strand_id
1 'polypeptide(L)' 'MDHRDDYGYGYSPKGERFHDLKSGRRKGRVNMIAALCGQQLLAPFTIECYCNREVFETWERNVLDSHLETRAETGD' A
#
# COMPACT_ATOMS: atom_id res chain seq x y z
N MET A 1 12.72 0.79 -15.55
CA MET A 1 13.70 0.12 -14.67
C MET A 1 13.27 0.39 -13.24
N ASP A 2 13.09 -0.65 -12.43
CA ASP A 2 12.53 -0.55 -11.08
C ASP A 2 13.67 -0.38 -10.06
N HIS A 3 13.85 0.82 -9.51
CA HIS A 3 14.91 1.14 -8.53
C HIS A 3 14.57 0.60 -7.11
N ARG A 4 13.97 -0.59 -7.02
CA ARG A 4 13.43 -1.18 -5.76
C ARG A 4 14.44 -2.03 -4.97
N ASP A 5 15.66 -2.16 -5.48
CA ASP A 5 16.72 -2.98 -4.87
C ASP A 5 17.73 -2.16 -4.04
N ASP A 6 17.53 -0.86 -3.89
CA ASP A 6 18.46 0.02 -3.18
C ASP A 6 18.03 0.24 -1.72
N TYR A 7 18.37 -0.71 -0.85
CA TYR A 7 18.20 -0.57 0.60
C TYR A 7 19.43 0.12 1.21
N GLY A 8 19.28 1.35 1.68
CA GLY A 8 20.35 2.15 2.31
C GLY A 8 20.86 1.64 3.68
N TYR A 9 20.53 0.40 4.06
CA TYR A 9 20.88 -0.19 5.35
C TYR A 9 21.47 -1.60 5.17
N GLY A 10 22.74 -1.76 5.57
CA GLY A 10 23.48 -3.02 5.59
C GLY A 10 24.23 -3.22 6.91
N TYR A 11 24.64 -4.45 7.21
CA TYR A 11 25.47 -4.72 8.38
C TYR A 11 26.87 -4.17 8.11
N SER A 12 27.30 -3.20 8.90
CA SER A 12 28.63 -2.58 8.82
C SER A 12 29.24 -2.50 10.23
N PRO A 13 30.58 -2.45 10.33
CA PRO A 13 31.25 -2.09 11.56
C PRO A 13 30.70 -0.77 12.11
N LYS A 14 30.62 -0.67 13.44
CA LYS A 14 30.10 0.53 14.11
C LYS A 14 30.91 1.75 13.69
N GLY A 15 30.28 2.68 12.97
CA GLY A 15 30.91 3.94 12.52
C GLY A 15 31.26 3.99 11.02
N GLU A 16 31.06 2.90 10.27
CA GLU A 16 31.33 2.86 8.83
C GLU A 16 30.04 2.83 8.01
N ARG A 17 29.98 3.61 6.92
CA ARG A 17 28.82 3.60 6.02
C ARG A 17 28.94 2.43 5.05
N PHE A 18 27.92 1.60 4.98
CA PHE A 18 27.85 0.48 4.06
C PHE A 18 27.51 0.98 2.64
N HIS A 19 28.45 0.85 1.71
CA HIS A 19 28.33 1.31 0.32
C HIS A 19 28.16 0.13 -0.65
N ASP A 20 27.17 -0.73 -0.41
CA ASP A 20 26.90 -1.86 -1.31
C ASP A 20 25.40 -2.05 -1.54
N LEU A 21 25.06 -2.52 -2.74
CA LEU A 21 23.70 -2.77 -3.19
C LEU A 21 23.20 -4.08 -2.58
N LYS A 22 22.54 -3.97 -1.42
CA LYS A 22 21.87 -5.12 -0.82
C LYS A 22 20.53 -5.36 -1.53
N SER A 23 20.46 -6.43 -2.33
CA SER A 23 19.18 -6.90 -2.88
C SER A 23 18.15 -7.04 -1.75
N GLY A 24 17.06 -6.27 -1.87
CA GLY A 24 16.03 -6.20 -0.85
C GLY A 24 15.39 -7.57 -0.61
N ARG A 25 15.51 -8.11 0.60
CA ARG A 25 14.69 -9.27 1.00
C ARG A 25 13.27 -8.78 1.26
N ARG A 26 12.32 -9.28 0.46
CA ARG A 26 10.88 -8.98 0.62
C ARG A 26 10.38 -9.66 1.89
N LYS A 27 10.22 -8.90 2.97
CA LYS A 27 9.56 -9.38 4.20
C LYS A 27 8.06 -9.09 4.08
N GLY A 28 7.31 -10.06 3.53
CA GLY A 28 5.87 -9.91 3.26
C GLY A 28 5.56 -8.94 2.11
N ARG A 29 4.47 -9.17 1.37
CA ARG A 29 3.98 -8.23 0.35
C ARG A 29 2.75 -7.54 0.90
N VAL A 30 2.80 -6.22 1.04
CA VAL A 30 1.61 -5.40 1.33
C VAL A 30 1.18 -4.72 0.03
N ASN A 31 -0.08 -4.92 -0.35
CA ASN A 31 -0.76 -4.19 -1.42
C ASN A 31 -1.71 -3.16 -0.80
N MET A 32 -2.10 -2.16 -1.59
CA MET A 32 -3.06 -1.14 -1.18
C MET A 32 -4.15 -0.99 -2.24
N ILE A 33 -5.39 -0.79 -1.79
CA ILE A 33 -6.56 -0.47 -2.61
C ILE A 33 -7.21 0.81 -2.09
N ALA A 34 -7.67 1.67 -2.98
CA ALA A 34 -8.39 2.91 -2.66
C ALA A 34 -9.19 3.37 -3.89
N ALA A 35 -10.30 4.08 -3.67
CA ALA A 35 -11.01 4.79 -4.72
C ALA A 35 -10.41 6.19 -4.90
N LEU A 36 -10.39 6.71 -6.13
CA LEU A 36 -9.94 8.07 -6.43
C LEU A 36 -11.12 8.89 -6.96
N CYS A 37 -11.47 9.97 -6.28
CA CYS A 37 -12.51 10.90 -6.68
C CYS A 37 -12.01 12.33 -6.49
N GLY A 38 -12.03 13.17 -7.54
CA GLY A 38 -11.65 14.58 -7.42
C GLY A 38 -10.23 14.80 -6.85
N GLN A 39 -9.26 13.95 -7.20
CA GLN A 39 -7.89 13.95 -6.64
C GLN A 39 -7.80 13.55 -5.15
N GLN A 40 -8.91 13.15 -4.52
CA GLN A 40 -8.94 12.62 -3.17
C GLN A 40 -9.05 11.09 -3.17
N LEU A 41 -8.25 10.45 -2.30
CA LEU A 41 -8.37 9.02 -2.05
C LEU A 41 -9.47 8.76 -1.02
N LEU A 42 -10.36 7.83 -1.34
CA LEU A 42 -11.47 7.36 -0.52
C LEU A 42 -11.28 5.88 -0.19
N ALA A 43 -11.76 5.47 0.98
CA ALA A 43 -11.72 4.08 1.45
C ALA A 43 -10.34 3.38 1.31
N PRO A 44 -9.20 4.00 1.68
CA PRO A 44 -7.90 3.36 1.55
C PRO A 44 -7.78 2.14 2.48
N PHE A 45 -7.26 1.02 1.96
CA PHE A 45 -7.07 -0.21 2.71
C PHE A 45 -5.79 -0.94 2.31
N THR A 46 -5.11 -1.58 3.27
CA THR A 46 -3.87 -2.33 3.06
C THR A 46 -4.10 -3.83 3.24
N ILE A 47 -3.50 -4.63 2.36
CA ILE A 47 -3.79 -6.06 2.21
C ILE A 47 -2.46 -6.82 2.11
N GLU A 48 -2.26 -7.84 2.94
CA GLU A 48 -1.03 -8.67 2.93
C GLU A 48 -1.07 -9.84 1.93
N CYS A 49 -2.15 -9.95 1.16
CA CYS A 49 -2.34 -10.95 0.11
C CYS A 49 -2.42 -10.30 -1.28
N TYR A 50 -2.56 -11.11 -2.33
CA TYR A 50 -2.75 -10.60 -3.69
C TYR A 50 -4.07 -9.85 -3.81
N CYS A 51 -4.04 -8.66 -4.43
CA CYS A 51 -5.26 -7.96 -4.82
C CYS A 51 -5.87 -8.67 -6.03
N ASN A 52 -6.70 -9.67 -5.76
CA ASN A 52 -7.44 -10.42 -6.77
C ASN A 52 -8.90 -9.93 -6.84
N ARG A 53 -9.69 -10.55 -7.71
CA ARG A 53 -11.10 -10.19 -7.91
C ARG A 53 -11.92 -10.27 -6.61
N GLU A 54 -11.77 -11.35 -5.85
CA GLU A 54 -12.53 -11.55 -4.60
C GLU A 54 -12.19 -10.49 -3.56
N VAL A 55 -10.91 -10.13 -3.42
CA VAL A 55 -10.45 -9.06 -2.54
C VAL A 55 -11.03 -7.71 -2.97
N PHE A 56 -11.03 -7.41 -4.28
CA PHE A 56 -11.59 -6.18 -4.82
C PHE A 56 -13.10 -6.08 -4.53
N GLU A 57 -13.87 -7.09 -4.91
CA GLU A 57 -15.32 -7.08 -4.73
C GLU A 57 -15.73 -7.07 -3.25
N THR A 58 -14.94 -7.72 -2.38
CA THR A 58 -15.13 -7.66 -0.93
C THR A 58 -14.86 -6.27 -0.39
N TRP A 59 -13.80 -5.61 -0.83
CA TRP A 59 -13.50 -4.24 -0.42
C TRP A 59 -14.56 -3.25 -0.91
N GLU A 60 -15.01 -3.39 -2.16
CA GLU A 60 -16.05 -2.54 -2.75
C GLU A 60 -17.32 -2.58 -1.90
N ARG A 61 -17.87 -3.78 -1.68
CA ARG A 61 -19.13 -3.96 -0.93
C ARG A 61 -19.05 -3.56 0.54
N ASN A 62 -17.93 -3.84 1.20
CA ASN A 62 -17.86 -3.69 2.67
C ASN A 62 -17.22 -2.38 3.12
N VAL A 63 -16.39 -1.76 2.27
CA VAL A 63 -15.61 -0.58 2.64
C VAL A 63 -16.01 0.62 1.80
N LEU A 64 -16.04 0.48 0.47
CA LEU A 64 -16.32 1.61 -0.41
C LEU A 64 -17.79 2.05 -0.29
N ASP A 65 -18.74 1.12 -0.39
CA ASP A 65 -20.17 1.44 -0.33
C ASP A 65 -20.54 2.12 0.98
N SER A 66 -20.09 1.57 2.12
CA SER A 66 -20.27 2.18 3.44
C SER A 66 -19.67 3.59 3.53
N HIS A 67 -18.52 3.82 2.90
CA HIS A 67 -17.88 5.14 2.86
C HIS A 67 -18.67 6.14 2.02
N LEU A 68 -19.29 5.70 0.93
CA LEU A 68 -20.11 6.56 0.06
C LEU A 68 -21.46 6.90 0.69
N GLU A 69 -22.11 5.93 1.36
CA GLU A 69 -23.34 6.17 2.13
C GLU A 69 -23.13 7.23 3.21
N THR A 70 -22.04 7.11 3.98
CA THR A 70 -21.66 8.10 5.00
C THR A 70 -21.47 9.51 4.41
N ARG A 71 -20.90 9.61 3.20
CA ARG A 71 -20.70 10.90 2.52
C ARG A 71 -22.00 11.51 2.01
N ALA A 72 -22.94 10.69 1.54
CA ALA A 72 -24.25 11.17 1.10
C ALA A 72 -25.06 11.78 2.25
N GLU A 73 -24.93 11.24 3.47
CA GLU A 73 -25.56 11.81 4.67
C GLU A 73 -24.90 13.12 5.13
N THR A 74 -23.63 13.32 4.79
CA THR A 74 -22.83 14.47 5.24
C THR A 74 -22.95 15.71 4.32
N GLY A 75 -23.54 15.58 3.13
CA GLY A 75 -23.91 16.73 2.27
C GLY A 75 -22.73 17.56 1.78
N ASP A 76 -21.74 16.92 1.15
CA ASP A 76 -20.63 17.54 0.42
C ASP A 76 -20.89 17.49 -1.10
#